data_AF-D4E538-F1
#
_entry.id   AF-D4E538-F1
#
_cell.length_a   1.000
_cell.length_b   1.000
_cell.length_c   1.000
_cell.angle_alpha   90.00
_cell.angle_beta   90.00
_cell.angle_gamma   90.00
#
_symmetry.space_group_name_H-M   'P 1'
#
loop_
_entity.id
_entity.type
_entity.pdbx_description
1 polymer ?
#
loop_
_entity_poly.entity_id
_entity_poly.type
_entity_poly.pdbx_seq_one_letter_code
_entity_poly.pdbx_strand_id
1 'polypeptide(L)'
;MLGLDALELARIQFAFTVSFHILFPAITIGLASYLAVLEGLWLKTHNEAYRDLYHFWSKIFAVNFGMGVVSGLVMAYQFGTNWSFFSEFAGSITGPLLTYEVLTAFFLEAGFLGVMLFGWNRVGPGLHFFATCMVALGTLISTFWILASNSWMQTPQGHEIINGQVVPVDWLKVIFNPSFPYRLLHMSTAAFLSSAFFVGASAAWHLLRGRDTPAMRTMLSMAMWMALIVAPIQAFIGDAHGLNTLKHQPAKIAAIEGHWENPPGEAT
;
A
#
# COMPACT_ATOMS: atom_id res chain seq x y z
N MET A 1 15.00 14.11 -32.27
CA MET A 1 14.20 13.67 -31.11
C MET A 1 14.58 12.23 -30.81
N LEU A 2 14.53 11.78 -29.56
CA LEU A 2 15.15 10.55 -29.02
C LEU A 2 14.71 9.20 -29.66
N GLY A 3 14.01 9.20 -30.79
CA GLY A 3 13.51 7.99 -31.46
C GLY A 3 12.37 7.28 -30.72
N LEU A 4 11.90 7.86 -29.61
CA LEU A 4 10.86 7.27 -28.77
C LEU A 4 9.48 7.45 -29.38
N ASP A 5 8.69 6.38 -29.41
CA ASP A 5 7.31 6.44 -29.84
C ASP A 5 6.36 6.88 -28.69
N ALA A 6 5.09 7.10 -29.03
CA ALA A 6 4.09 7.53 -28.05
C ALA A 6 3.84 6.47 -26.94
N LEU A 7 3.96 5.18 -27.27
CA LEU A 7 3.74 4.09 -26.33
C LEU A 7 4.88 4.02 -25.29
N GLU A 8 6.12 4.20 -25.73
CA GLU A 8 7.30 4.26 -24.87
C GLU A 8 7.23 5.47 -23.94
N LEU A 9 6.87 6.65 -24.47
CA LEU A 9 6.69 7.85 -23.65
C LEU A 9 5.57 7.67 -22.60
N ALA A 10 4.45 7.05 -22.98
CA ALA A 10 3.36 6.73 -22.05
C ALA A 10 3.81 5.76 -20.94
N ARG A 11 4.60 4.74 -21.28
CA ARG A 11 5.19 3.80 -20.30
C ARG A 11 6.16 4.49 -19.35
N ILE A 12 7.08 5.32 -19.87
CA ILE A 12 8.04 6.07 -19.06
C ILE A 12 7.31 7.02 -18.10
N GLN A 13 6.32 7.75 -18.61
CA GLN A 13 5.53 8.67 -17.79
C GLN A 13 4.77 7.94 -16.68
N PHE A 14 4.07 6.86 -17.01
CA PHE A 14 3.33 6.07 -16.03
C PHE A 14 4.27 5.42 -15.00
N ALA A 15 5.41 4.90 -15.44
CA ALA A 15 6.44 4.33 -14.58
C ALA A 15 6.99 5.37 -13.58
N PHE A 16 7.27 6.59 -14.02
CA PHE A 16 7.67 7.68 -13.14
C PHE A 16 6.59 8.00 -12.10
N THR A 17 5.34 8.18 -12.55
CA THR A 17 4.22 8.54 -11.68
C THR A 17 3.95 7.47 -10.63
N VAL A 18 3.88 6.19 -11.01
CA VAL A 18 3.63 5.09 -10.06
C VAL A 18 4.79 4.87 -9.10
N SER A 19 6.03 5.00 -9.56
CA SER A 19 7.22 4.85 -8.72
C SER A 19 7.34 5.98 -7.69
N PHE A 20 6.96 7.20 -8.06
CA PHE A 20 6.93 8.31 -7.10
C PHE A 20 5.73 8.18 -6.16
N HIS A 21 4.56 7.81 -6.68
CA HIS A 21 3.36 7.66 -5.89
C HIS A 21 3.57 6.64 -4.77
N ILE A 22 4.08 5.44 -5.06
CA ILE A 22 4.14 4.33 -4.08
C ILE A 22 4.95 4.65 -2.81
N LEU A 23 5.89 5.60 -2.88
CA LEU A 23 6.66 6.04 -1.71
C LEU A 23 5.76 6.57 -0.59
N PHE A 24 4.67 7.25 -0.94
CA PHE A 24 3.75 7.85 0.02
C PHE A 24 2.82 6.81 0.67
N PRO A 25 1.96 6.06 -0.05
CA PRO A 25 1.05 5.08 0.53
C PRO A 25 1.79 3.96 1.26
N ALA A 26 2.95 3.49 0.77
CA ALA A 26 3.72 2.46 1.47
C ALA A 26 4.11 2.91 2.89
N ILE A 27 4.40 4.19 3.09
CA ILE A 27 4.71 4.75 4.40
C ILE A 27 3.43 5.10 5.19
N THR A 28 2.39 5.64 4.56
CA THR A 28 1.15 6.02 5.28
C THR A 28 0.39 4.82 5.82
N ILE A 29 0.33 3.70 5.09
CA ILE A 29 -0.35 2.47 5.54
C ILE A 29 0.21 2.03 6.90
N GLY A 30 1.54 1.93 7.01
CA GLY A 30 2.17 1.55 8.27
C GLY A 30 2.14 2.65 9.32
N LEU A 31 2.31 3.93 8.96
CA LEU A 31 2.24 5.03 9.92
C LEU A 31 0.85 5.23 10.51
N ALA A 32 -0.23 5.04 9.74
CA ALA A 32 -1.60 5.15 10.26
C ALA A 32 -1.84 4.10 11.36
N SER A 33 -1.46 2.85 11.10
CA SER A 33 -1.53 1.77 12.09
C SER A 33 -0.61 2.02 13.28
N TYR A 34 0.59 2.55 13.06
CA TYR A 34 1.52 2.91 14.13
C TYR A 34 0.96 4.02 15.03
N LEU A 35 0.34 5.05 14.45
CA LEU A 35 -0.32 6.12 15.20
C LEU A 35 -1.49 5.58 16.04
N ALA A 36 -2.29 4.67 15.50
CA ALA A 36 -3.33 3.97 16.27
C ALA A 36 -2.73 3.19 17.45
N VAL A 37 -1.63 2.46 17.25
CA VAL A 37 -0.96 1.73 18.34
C VAL A 37 -0.41 2.69 19.41
N LEU A 38 0.26 3.77 19.01
CA LEU A 38 0.79 4.77 19.94
C LEU A 38 -0.32 5.39 20.79
N GLU A 39 -1.42 5.81 20.15
CA GLU A 39 -2.53 6.40 20.87
C GLU A 39 -3.22 5.40 21.81
N GLY A 40 -3.44 4.16 21.36
CA GLY A 40 -4.00 3.10 22.19
C GLY A 40 -3.12 2.75 23.40
N LEU A 41 -1.79 2.71 23.20
CA LEU A 41 -0.84 2.51 24.29
C LEU A 41 -0.82 3.69 25.26
N TRP A 42 -0.91 4.92 24.77
CA TRP A 42 -1.04 6.11 25.62
C TRP A 42 -2.33 6.07 26.45
N LEU A 43 -3.48 5.76 25.84
CA LEU A 43 -4.76 5.64 26.56
C LEU A 43 -4.74 4.56 27.64
N LYS A 44 -4.01 3.46 27.40
CA LYS A 44 -3.88 2.35 28.35
C LYS A 44 -2.88 2.63 29.48
N THR A 45 -1.77 3.27 29.17
CA THR A 45 -0.61 3.37 30.09
C THR A 45 -0.41 4.76 30.67
N HIS A 46 -1.02 5.79 30.06
CA HIS A 46 -0.77 7.22 30.32
C HIS A 46 0.71 7.62 30.23
N ASN A 47 1.53 6.83 29.53
CA ASN A 47 2.94 7.16 29.31
C ASN A 47 3.07 8.23 28.21
N GLU A 48 3.58 9.39 28.59
CA GLU A 48 3.70 10.56 27.72
C GLU A 48 4.64 10.34 26.53
N ALA A 49 5.57 9.38 26.61
CA ALA A 49 6.42 9.03 25.48
C ALA A 49 5.59 8.61 24.24
N TYR A 50 4.48 7.89 24.42
CA TYR A 50 3.62 7.50 23.30
C TYR A 50 2.86 8.69 22.73
N ARG A 51 2.43 9.64 23.58
CA ARG A 51 1.77 10.87 23.14
C ARG A 51 2.72 11.77 22.35
N ASP A 52 3.94 11.94 22.84
CA ASP A 52 4.95 12.77 22.18
C ASP A 52 5.32 12.18 20.80
N LEU A 53 5.47 10.85 20.73
CA LEU A 53 5.66 10.14 19.46
C LEU A 53 4.45 10.30 18.53
N TYR A 54 3.22 10.21 19.04
CA TYR A 54 2.02 10.40 18.24
C TYR A 54 2.02 11.78 17.58
N HIS A 55 2.25 12.85 18.34
CA HIS A 55 2.29 14.21 17.81
C HIS A 55 3.45 14.49 16.85
N PHE A 56 4.59 13.81 17.05
CA PHE A 56 5.72 13.89 16.13
C PHE A 56 5.36 13.24 14.78
N TRP A 57 4.85 12.01 14.81
CA TRP A 57 4.56 11.25 13.60
C TRP A 57 3.29 11.69 12.89
N SER A 58 2.30 12.25 13.58
CA SER A 58 1.05 12.72 12.95
C SER A 58 1.31 13.85 11.94
N LYS A 59 2.30 14.71 12.20
CA LYS A 59 2.72 15.76 11.25
C LYS A 59 3.37 15.18 10.00
N ILE A 60 4.27 14.21 10.17
CA ILE A 60 4.95 13.53 9.05
C ILE A 60 3.93 12.74 8.23
N PHE A 61 3.03 12.03 8.92
CA PHE A 61 1.91 11.33 8.31
C PHE A 61 1.04 12.27 7.48
N ALA A 62 0.66 13.44 8.00
CA ALA A 62 -0.17 14.40 7.26
C ALA A 62 0.47 14.89 5.96
N VAL A 63 1.78 15.18 5.97
CA VAL A 63 2.53 15.58 4.77
C VAL A 63 2.57 14.44 3.76
N ASN A 64 2.92 13.24 4.22
CA ASN A 64 3.04 12.05 3.38
C ASN A 64 1.68 11.67 2.77
N PHE A 65 0.61 11.76 3.56
CA PHE A 65 -0.77 11.54 3.12
C PHE A 65 -1.19 12.55 2.05
N GLY A 66 -0.95 13.84 2.27
CA GLY A 66 -1.26 14.88 1.28
C GLY A 66 -0.54 14.65 -0.05
N MET A 67 0.74 14.29 -0.01
CA MET A 67 1.50 13.95 -1.21
C MET A 67 1.00 12.68 -1.90
N GLY A 68 0.56 11.68 -1.12
CA GLY A 68 -0.11 10.48 -1.61
C GLY A 68 -1.38 10.83 -2.39
N VAL A 69 -2.25 11.68 -1.85
CA VAL A 69 -3.48 12.12 -2.53
C VAL A 69 -3.18 12.84 -3.85
N VAL A 70 -2.24 13.79 -3.84
CA VAL A 70 -1.87 14.56 -5.05
C VAL A 70 -1.32 13.64 -6.14
N SER A 71 -0.38 12.76 -5.79
CA SER A 71 0.23 11.83 -6.76
C SER A 71 -0.75 10.76 -7.24
N GLY A 72 -1.66 10.29 -6.38
CA GLY A 72 -2.69 9.31 -6.73
C GLY A 72 -3.72 9.88 -7.70
N LEU A 73 -4.10 11.16 -7.53
CA LEU A 73 -4.98 11.85 -8.46
C LEU A 73 -4.39 11.89 -9.87
N VAL A 74 -3.10 12.22 -9.99
CA VAL A 74 -2.38 12.24 -11.28
C VAL A 74 -2.39 10.85 -11.92
N MET A 75 -2.13 9.79 -11.14
CA MET A 75 -2.15 8.42 -11.64
C MET A 75 -3.55 8.00 -12.13
N ALA A 76 -4.60 8.32 -11.39
CA ALA A 76 -5.97 7.98 -11.76
C ALA A 76 -6.34 8.56 -13.14
N TYR A 77 -5.97 9.82 -13.41
CA TYR A 77 -6.22 10.43 -14.72
C TYR A 77 -5.37 9.84 -15.85
N GLN A 78 -4.16 9.35 -15.56
CA GLN A 78 -3.30 8.75 -16.58
C GLN A 78 -3.91 7.49 -17.22
N PHE A 79 -4.74 6.73 -16.49
CA PHE A 79 -5.48 5.60 -17.08
C PHE A 79 -6.37 6.08 -18.24
N GLY A 80 -7.04 7.22 -18.10
CA GLY A 80 -7.89 7.79 -19.15
C GLY A 80 -7.11 8.48 -20.26
N THR A 81 -6.14 9.34 -19.92
CA THR A 81 -5.46 10.20 -20.90
C THR A 81 -4.47 9.43 -21.78
N ASN A 82 -3.74 8.46 -21.21
CA ASN A 82 -2.64 7.78 -21.90
C ASN A 82 -2.95 6.32 -22.23
N TRP A 83 -3.96 5.74 -21.59
CA TRP A 83 -4.36 4.33 -21.75
C TRP A 83 -5.84 4.21 -22.11
N SER A 84 -6.31 5.04 -23.04
CA SER A 84 -7.74 5.13 -23.42
C SER A 84 -8.32 3.79 -23.88
N PHE A 85 -7.61 3.04 -24.73
CA PHE A 85 -8.07 1.72 -25.16
C PHE A 85 -8.15 0.72 -24.00
N PHE A 86 -7.21 0.76 -23.05
CA PHE A 86 -7.31 -0.06 -21.84
C PHE A 86 -8.54 0.32 -21.01
N SER A 87 -8.81 1.61 -20.87
CA SER A 87 -9.99 2.11 -20.15
C SER A 87 -11.30 1.69 -20.84
N GLU A 88 -11.36 1.69 -22.17
CA GLU A 88 -12.51 1.18 -22.93
C GLU A 88 -12.65 -0.34 -22.82
N PHE A 89 -11.53 -1.07 -22.94
CA PHE A 89 -11.50 -2.53 -22.94
C PHE A 89 -11.81 -3.12 -21.57
N ALA A 90 -11.19 -2.64 -20.50
CA ALA A 90 -11.24 -3.24 -19.16
C ALA A 90 -12.00 -2.38 -18.12
N GLY A 91 -12.50 -1.21 -18.51
CA GLY A 91 -13.12 -0.24 -17.59
C GLY A 91 -14.34 -0.76 -16.83
N SER A 92 -15.08 -1.73 -17.39
CA SER A 92 -16.21 -2.39 -16.73
C SER A 92 -15.82 -3.18 -15.47
N ILE A 93 -14.53 -3.56 -15.34
CA ILE A 93 -13.97 -4.26 -14.18
C ILE A 93 -13.13 -3.32 -13.34
N THR A 94 -12.15 -2.66 -13.95
CA THR A 94 -11.18 -1.82 -13.22
C THR A 94 -11.83 -0.55 -12.68
N GLY A 95 -12.78 0.03 -13.43
CA GLY A 95 -13.52 1.23 -13.03
C GLY A 95 -14.28 1.06 -11.71
N PRO A 96 -15.16 0.04 -11.58
CA PRO A 96 -15.85 -0.22 -10.32
C PRO A 96 -14.90 -0.50 -9.15
N LEU A 97 -13.83 -1.28 -9.33
CA LEU A 97 -12.87 -1.57 -8.25
C LEU A 97 -12.18 -0.30 -7.74
N LEU A 98 -11.73 0.58 -8.64
CA LEU A 98 -11.15 1.89 -8.28
C LEU A 98 -12.20 2.85 -7.70
N THR A 99 -13.45 2.75 -8.14
CA THR A 99 -14.55 3.55 -7.57
C THR A 99 -14.85 3.12 -6.14
N TYR A 100 -14.85 1.81 -5.86
CA TYR A 100 -15.03 1.29 -4.50
C TYR A 100 -13.91 1.72 -3.56
N GLU A 101 -12.67 1.78 -4.04
CA GLU A 101 -11.57 2.38 -3.28
C GLU A 101 -11.91 3.79 -2.81
N VAL A 102 -12.35 4.65 -3.73
CA VAL A 102 -12.73 6.03 -3.40
C VAL A 102 -13.88 6.06 -2.39
N LEU A 103 -14.97 5.34 -2.69
CA LEU A 103 -16.19 5.38 -1.88
C LEU A 103 -16.03 4.81 -0.47
N THR A 104 -15.21 3.76 -0.31
CA THR A 104 -15.10 3.04 0.96
C THR A 104 -13.87 3.41 1.77
N ALA A 105 -12.72 3.65 1.12
CA ALA A 105 -11.48 3.99 1.80
C ALA A 105 -11.27 5.50 1.87
N PHE A 106 -11.25 6.19 0.73
CA PHE A 106 -10.89 7.62 0.72
C PHE A 106 -11.90 8.47 1.49
N PHE A 107 -13.21 8.19 1.37
CA PHE A 107 -14.21 8.88 2.17
C PHE A 107 -14.07 8.60 3.67
N LEU A 108 -13.72 7.36 4.05
CA LEU A 108 -13.49 7.01 5.45
C LEU A 108 -12.26 7.75 5.98
N GLU A 109 -11.15 7.71 5.25
CA GLU A 109 -9.93 8.44 5.60
C GLU A 109 -10.19 9.94 5.68
N ALA A 110 -10.72 10.58 4.63
CA ALA A 110 -10.96 12.01 4.58
C ALA A 110 -11.94 12.47 5.67
N GLY A 111 -12.96 11.66 5.99
CA GLY A 111 -13.94 11.96 7.03
C GLY A 111 -13.32 12.00 8.44
N PHE A 112 -12.42 11.06 8.75
CA PHE A 112 -11.82 10.95 10.09
C PHE A 112 -10.45 11.63 10.22
N LEU A 113 -9.75 11.89 9.13
CA LEU A 113 -8.42 12.51 9.13
C LEU A 113 -8.44 13.90 9.77
N GLY A 114 -9.47 14.71 9.50
CA GLY A 114 -9.61 16.03 10.11
C GLY A 114 -9.71 15.95 11.64
N VAL A 115 -10.43 14.94 12.16
CA VAL A 115 -10.53 14.68 13.61
C VAL A 115 -9.20 14.18 14.16
N MET A 116 -8.53 13.25 13.47
CA MET A 116 -7.23 12.71 13.88
C MET A 116 -6.12 13.78 13.94
N LEU A 117 -6.13 14.76 13.04
CA LEU A 117 -5.09 15.80 12.97
C LEU A 117 -5.37 17.00 13.86
N PHE A 118 -6.64 17.42 13.99
CA PHE A 118 -7.01 18.67 14.65
C PHE A 118 -7.93 18.50 15.86
N GLY A 119 -8.34 17.26 16.15
CA GLY A 119 -9.33 16.93 17.17
C GLY A 119 -8.77 16.74 18.58
N TRP A 120 -7.44 16.68 18.76
CA TRP A 120 -6.83 16.31 20.05
C TRP A 120 -7.37 17.08 21.27
N ASN A 121 -7.61 18.39 21.11
CA ASN A 121 -8.17 19.26 22.16
C ASN A 121 -9.63 19.68 21.89
N ARG A 122 -10.30 19.09 20.90
CA ARG A 122 -11.67 19.44 20.46
C ARG A 122 -12.68 18.32 20.62
N VAL A 123 -12.23 17.06 20.62
CA VAL A 123 -13.05 15.88 20.84
C VAL A 123 -12.53 15.09 22.04
N GLY A 124 -13.38 14.22 22.60
CA GLY A 124 -12.95 13.34 23.70
C GLY A 124 -11.90 12.31 23.25
N PRO A 125 -11.04 11.82 24.16
CA PRO A 125 -9.96 10.88 23.81
C PRO A 125 -10.43 9.61 23.11
N GLY A 126 -11.60 9.08 23.49
CA GLY A 126 -12.17 7.89 22.83
C GLY A 126 -12.61 8.14 21.39
N LEU A 127 -13.17 9.33 21.09
CA LEU A 127 -13.57 9.70 19.73
C LEU A 127 -12.35 9.99 18.86
N HIS A 128 -11.32 10.61 19.44
CA HIS A 128 -10.06 10.82 18.74
C HIS A 128 -9.41 9.48 18.36
N PHE A 129 -9.31 8.54 19.32
CA PHE A 129 -8.75 7.22 19.06
C PHE A 129 -9.57 6.42 18.03
N PHE A 130 -10.89 6.51 18.10
CA PHE A 130 -11.76 5.93 17.07
C PHE A 130 -11.46 6.50 15.68
N ALA A 131 -11.30 7.82 15.56
CA ALA A 131 -10.93 8.46 14.29
C ALA A 131 -9.58 7.97 13.79
N THR A 132 -8.56 7.89 14.65
CA THR A 132 -7.24 7.33 14.31
C THR A 132 -7.33 5.88 13.81
N CYS A 133 -8.17 5.05 14.45
CA CYS A 133 -8.42 3.68 14.01
C CYS A 133 -9.14 3.63 12.65
N MET A 134 -10.10 4.50 12.40
CA MET A 134 -10.82 4.57 11.12
C MET A 134 -9.90 5.00 9.98
N VAL A 135 -8.96 5.93 10.22
CA VAL A 135 -7.93 6.27 9.24
C VAL A 135 -7.03 5.08 8.95
N ALA A 136 -6.54 4.38 9.98
CA ALA A 136 -5.73 3.16 9.79
C ALA A 136 -6.50 2.08 9.00
N LEU A 137 -7.76 1.83 9.35
CA LEU A 137 -8.62 0.88 8.64
C LEU A 137 -8.85 1.30 7.19
N GLY A 138 -9.10 2.58 6.94
CA GLY A 138 -9.24 3.14 5.60
C GLY A 138 -8.04 2.81 4.70
N THR A 139 -6.82 3.00 5.21
CA THR A 139 -5.60 2.71 4.42
C THR A 139 -5.47 1.24 4.03
N LEU A 140 -5.96 0.32 4.88
CA LEU A 140 -5.98 -1.11 4.58
C LEU A 140 -7.09 -1.47 3.57
N ILE A 141 -8.25 -0.82 3.66
CA ILE A 141 -9.34 -0.98 2.68
C ILE A 141 -8.92 -0.43 1.31
N SER A 142 -8.20 0.70 1.26
CA SER A 142 -7.64 1.21 0.00
C SER A 142 -6.66 0.19 -0.59
N THR A 143 -5.73 -0.31 0.23
CA THR A 143 -4.78 -1.36 -0.18
C THR A 143 -5.49 -2.58 -0.76
N PHE A 144 -6.60 -3.00 -0.15
CA PHE A 144 -7.43 -4.11 -0.65
C PHE A 144 -7.95 -3.84 -2.08
N TRP A 145 -8.59 -2.70 -2.32
CA TRP A 145 -9.24 -2.43 -3.62
C TRP A 145 -8.25 -2.19 -4.74
N ILE A 146 -7.19 -1.40 -4.49
CA ILE A 146 -6.17 -1.15 -5.51
C ILE A 146 -5.45 -2.43 -5.91
N LEU A 147 -5.19 -3.33 -4.94
CA LEU A 147 -4.58 -4.63 -5.24
C LEU A 147 -5.56 -5.63 -5.82
N ALA A 148 -6.86 -5.54 -5.55
CA ALA A 148 -7.85 -6.35 -6.26
C ALA A 148 -7.80 -6.03 -7.76
N SER A 149 -7.81 -4.74 -8.11
CA SER A 149 -7.68 -4.26 -9.48
C SER A 149 -6.35 -4.70 -10.11
N ASN A 150 -5.23 -4.46 -9.43
CA ASN A 150 -3.92 -4.81 -9.96
C ASN A 150 -3.66 -6.32 -10.04
N SER A 151 -4.26 -7.12 -9.16
CA SER A 151 -4.20 -8.60 -9.19
C SER A 151 -5.02 -9.16 -10.33
N TRP A 152 -6.19 -8.59 -10.58
CA TRP A 152 -6.99 -8.95 -11.74
C TRP A 152 -6.24 -8.71 -13.05
N MET A 153 -5.49 -7.60 -13.17
CA MET A 153 -4.65 -7.33 -14.34
C MET A 153 -3.53 -8.38 -14.58
N GLN A 154 -3.16 -9.16 -13.56
CA GLN A 154 -2.13 -10.20 -13.67
C GLN A 154 -2.74 -11.59 -13.91
N THR A 155 -3.79 -11.94 -13.17
CA THR A 155 -4.49 -13.22 -13.31
C THR A 155 -5.99 -12.98 -13.51
N PRO A 156 -6.41 -12.53 -14.71
CA PRO A 156 -7.81 -12.19 -14.96
C PRO A 156 -8.71 -13.41 -14.82
N GLN A 157 -9.77 -13.30 -14.02
CA GLN A 157 -10.81 -14.32 -13.86
C GLN A 157 -12.18 -13.65 -13.74
N GLY A 158 -13.25 -14.46 -13.84
CA GLY A 158 -14.62 -13.99 -13.65
C GLY A 158 -15.09 -12.98 -14.69
N HIS A 159 -14.54 -13.02 -15.91
CA HIS A 159 -14.89 -12.13 -16.99
C HIS A 159 -15.14 -12.88 -18.31
N GLU A 160 -15.91 -12.26 -19.19
CA GLU A 160 -16.04 -12.62 -20.60
C GLU A 160 -15.67 -11.42 -21.48
N ILE A 161 -15.35 -11.67 -22.76
CA ILE A 161 -15.12 -10.60 -23.73
C ILE A 161 -16.31 -10.55 -24.68
N ILE A 162 -17.10 -9.49 -24.58
CA ILE A 162 -18.31 -9.27 -25.37
C ILE A 162 -18.11 -7.98 -26.18
N ASN A 163 -18.26 -8.06 -27.50
CA ASN A 163 -18.08 -6.92 -28.41
C ASN A 163 -16.75 -6.17 -28.23
N GLY A 164 -15.67 -6.91 -27.96
CA GLY A 164 -14.34 -6.31 -27.75
C GLY A 164 -14.17 -5.58 -26.42
N GLN A 165 -15.11 -5.74 -25.47
CA GLN A 165 -14.98 -5.24 -24.11
C GLN A 165 -15.00 -6.40 -23.12
N VAL A 166 -14.21 -6.29 -22.06
CA VAL A 166 -14.29 -7.17 -20.91
C VAL A 166 -15.61 -6.88 -20.18
N VAL A 167 -16.30 -7.91 -19.71
CA VAL A 167 -17.53 -7.80 -18.92
C VAL A 167 -17.43 -8.75 -17.72
N PRO A 168 -17.68 -8.29 -16.48
CA PRO A 168 -17.65 -9.16 -15.31
C PRO A 168 -18.85 -10.13 -15.32
N VAL A 169 -18.56 -11.43 -15.22
CA VAL A 169 -19.57 -12.49 -15.05
C VAL A 169 -19.57 -13.07 -13.64
N ASP A 170 -18.49 -12.88 -12.88
CA ASP A 170 -18.36 -13.33 -11.48
C ASP A 170 -17.44 -12.38 -10.70
N TRP A 171 -18.04 -11.45 -9.94
CA TRP A 171 -17.30 -10.46 -9.15
C TRP A 171 -16.41 -11.06 -8.07
N LEU A 172 -16.78 -12.20 -7.49
CA LEU A 172 -15.95 -12.84 -6.47
C LEU A 172 -14.67 -13.38 -7.09
N LYS A 173 -14.74 -13.97 -8.28
CA LYS A 173 -13.54 -14.39 -9.02
C LYS A 173 -12.72 -13.23 -9.55
N VAL A 174 -13.36 -12.10 -9.88
CA VAL A 174 -12.65 -10.87 -10.25
C VAL A 174 -11.80 -10.36 -9.09
N ILE A 175 -12.40 -10.22 -7.91
CA ILE A 175 -11.73 -9.69 -6.70
C ILE A 175 -10.73 -10.71 -6.15
N PHE A 176 -11.19 -11.92 -5.85
CA PHE A 176 -10.38 -13.00 -5.24
C PHE A 176 -9.78 -13.91 -6.30
N ASN A 177 -9.12 -13.32 -7.29
CA ASN A 177 -8.36 -14.06 -8.30
C ASN A 177 -7.11 -14.72 -7.68
N PRO A 178 -6.47 -15.70 -8.37
CA PRO A 178 -5.43 -16.54 -7.78
C PRO A 178 -4.22 -15.80 -7.22
N SER A 179 -3.88 -14.63 -7.75
CA SER A 179 -2.75 -13.84 -7.27
C SER A 179 -3.12 -12.90 -6.12
N PHE A 180 -4.41 -12.56 -5.95
CA PHE A 180 -4.85 -11.50 -5.04
C PHE A 180 -4.44 -11.70 -3.57
N PRO A 181 -4.70 -12.86 -2.91
CA PRO A 181 -4.37 -13.01 -1.49
C PRO A 181 -2.87 -12.85 -1.22
N TYR A 182 -2.03 -13.42 -2.08
CA TYR A 182 -0.57 -13.32 -1.96
C TYR A 182 -0.09 -11.89 -2.14
N ARG A 183 -0.62 -11.17 -3.12
CA ARG A 183 -0.23 -9.79 -3.43
C ARG A 183 -0.69 -8.82 -2.35
N LEU A 184 -1.92 -9.00 -1.85
CA LEU A 184 -2.44 -8.23 -0.72
C LEU A 184 -1.55 -8.39 0.50
N LEU A 185 -1.32 -9.63 0.92
CA LEU A 185 -0.49 -9.92 2.09
C LEU A 185 0.93 -9.39 1.90
N HIS A 186 1.58 -9.69 0.77
CA HIS A 186 2.96 -9.29 0.51
C HIS A 186 3.15 -7.77 0.51
N MET A 187 2.24 -7.03 -0.11
CA MET A 187 2.31 -5.58 -0.16
C MET A 187 1.99 -4.94 1.19
N SER A 188 0.97 -5.43 1.91
CA SER A 188 0.63 -4.93 3.24
C SER A 188 1.76 -5.15 4.25
N THR A 189 2.36 -6.34 4.28
CA THR A 189 3.51 -6.62 5.15
C THR A 189 4.75 -5.85 4.72
N ALA A 190 4.96 -5.62 3.42
CA ALA A 190 6.05 -4.78 2.92
C ALA A 190 5.88 -3.32 3.37
N ALA A 191 4.65 -2.78 3.35
CA ALA A 191 4.35 -1.44 3.82
C ALA A 191 4.62 -1.30 5.32
N PHE A 192 4.16 -2.26 6.14
CA PHE A 192 4.47 -2.27 7.57
C PHE A 192 5.96 -2.36 7.86
N LEU A 193 6.68 -3.21 7.14
CA LEU A 193 8.13 -3.36 7.29
C LEU A 193 8.87 -2.08 6.86
N SER A 194 8.44 -1.45 5.76
CA SER A 194 8.99 -0.19 5.27
C SER A 194 8.79 0.95 6.29
N SER A 195 7.58 1.08 6.84
CA SER A 195 7.30 2.05 7.91
C SER A 195 8.10 1.75 9.17
N ALA A 196 8.29 0.48 9.55
CA ALA A 196 9.12 0.11 10.69
C ALA A 196 10.57 0.56 10.50
N PHE A 197 11.17 0.30 9.34
CA PHE A 197 12.52 0.79 9.04
C PHE A 197 12.58 2.31 8.94
N PHE A 198 11.56 2.98 8.41
CA PHE A 198 11.52 4.44 8.37
C PHE A 198 11.49 5.06 9.78
N VAL A 199 10.63 4.54 10.66
CA VAL A 199 10.53 4.94 12.06
C VAL A 199 11.81 4.62 12.81
N GLY A 200 12.36 3.42 12.63
CA GLY A 200 13.60 2.95 13.24
C GLY A 200 14.83 3.74 12.79
N ALA A 201 14.93 4.08 11.50
CA ALA A 201 16.02 4.90 10.97
C ALA A 201 16.00 6.32 11.56
N SER A 202 14.81 6.92 11.68
CA SER A 202 14.63 8.20 12.38
C SER A 202 15.11 8.10 13.83
N ALA A 203 14.71 7.04 14.54
CA ALA A 203 15.08 6.83 15.94
C ALA A 203 16.59 6.67 16.11
N ALA A 204 17.19 5.79 15.30
CA ALA A 204 18.62 5.53 15.29
C ALA A 204 19.41 6.82 15.01
N TRP A 205 18.96 7.63 14.04
CA TRP A 205 19.59 8.91 13.74
C TRP A 205 19.57 9.88 14.93
N HIS A 206 18.43 10.00 15.61
CA HIS A 206 18.32 10.85 16.82
C HIS A 206 19.25 10.35 17.95
N LEU A 207 19.30 9.05 18.19
CA LEU A 207 20.17 8.44 19.21
C LEU A 207 21.66 8.63 18.88
N LEU A 208 22.07 8.46 17.62
CA LEU A 208 23.44 8.71 17.16
C LEU A 208 23.85 10.19 17.30
N ARG A 209 22.88 11.12 17.29
CA ARG A 209 23.10 12.55 17.54
C ARG A 209 23.07 12.92 19.03
N GLY A 210 23.08 11.95 19.94
CA GLY A 210 23.07 12.17 21.38
C GLY A 210 21.71 12.62 21.95
N ARG A 211 20.62 12.54 21.17
CA ARG A 211 19.25 12.89 21.62
C ARG A 211 18.58 11.67 22.24
N ASP A 212 19.16 11.22 23.33
CA ASP A 212 18.72 10.00 24.02
C ASP A 212 17.56 10.26 24.98
N THR A 213 16.34 10.07 24.49
CA THR A 213 15.11 10.22 25.28
C THR A 213 14.33 8.90 25.34
N PRO A 214 13.48 8.71 26.37
CA PRO A 214 12.59 7.54 26.44
C PRO A 214 11.74 7.35 25.18
N ALA A 215 11.27 8.44 24.57
CA ALA A 215 10.52 8.41 23.32
C ALA A 215 11.36 7.85 22.15
N MET A 216 12.60 8.31 21.98
CA MET A 216 13.48 7.82 20.91
C MET A 216 13.82 6.33 21.09
N ARG A 217 14.10 5.89 22.32
CA ARG A 217 14.33 4.46 22.63
C ARG A 217 13.10 3.61 22.38
N THR A 218 11.91 4.10 22.77
CA THR A 218 10.63 3.41 22.55
C THR A 218 10.37 3.24 21.05
N MET A 219 10.53 4.31 20.28
CA MET A 219 10.37 4.30 18.83
C MET A 219 11.32 3.31 18.14
N LEU A 220 12.60 3.29 18.54
CA LEU A 220 13.56 2.31 18.02
C LEU A 220 13.15 0.88 18.39
N SER A 221 12.78 0.64 19.65
CA SER A 221 12.38 -0.69 20.13
C SER A 221 11.16 -1.22 19.39
N MET A 222 10.11 -0.40 19.23
CA MET A 222 8.90 -0.79 18.49
C MET A 222 9.23 -1.12 17.03
N ALA A 223 10.08 -0.32 16.37
CA ALA A 223 10.53 -0.57 15.01
C ALA A 223 11.31 -1.90 14.89
N MET A 224 12.24 -2.18 15.81
CA MET A 224 13.04 -3.40 15.78
C MET A 224 12.20 -4.65 16.07
N TRP A 225 11.23 -4.58 16.99
CA TRP A 225 10.28 -5.68 17.22
C TRP A 225 9.41 -5.95 15.99
N MET A 226 8.92 -4.89 15.34
CA MET A 226 8.16 -5.03 14.11
C MET A 226 9.02 -5.68 13.01
N ALA A 227 10.26 -5.21 12.82
CA ALA A 227 11.17 -5.77 11.82
C ALA A 227 11.50 -7.24 12.11
N LEU A 228 11.77 -7.60 13.37
CA LEU A 228 12.07 -8.97 13.78
C LEU A 228 10.95 -9.96 13.44
N ILE A 229 9.68 -9.54 13.57
CA ILE A 229 8.52 -10.40 13.33
C ILE A 229 8.10 -10.36 11.86
N VAL A 230 7.99 -9.16 11.28
CA VAL A 230 7.41 -8.96 9.95
C VAL A 230 8.40 -9.33 8.85
N ALA A 231 9.72 -9.16 9.03
CA ALA A 231 10.67 -9.52 7.97
C ALA A 231 10.69 -11.03 7.64
N PRO A 232 10.71 -11.97 8.61
CA PRO A 232 10.56 -13.39 8.31
C PRO A 232 9.21 -13.73 7.66
N ILE A 233 8.11 -13.10 8.12
CA ILE A 233 6.78 -13.27 7.55
C ILE A 233 6.75 -12.78 6.09
N GLN A 234 7.35 -11.62 5.80
CA GLN A 234 7.50 -11.06 4.46
C GLN A 234 8.22 -12.03 3.53
N ALA A 235 9.33 -12.63 4.00
CA ALA A 235 10.11 -13.59 3.22
C ALA A 235 9.27 -14.83 2.87
N PHE A 236 8.56 -15.40 3.85
CA PHE A 236 7.69 -16.55 3.62
C PHE A 236 6.53 -16.24 2.66
N ILE A 237 5.85 -15.10 2.84
CA ILE A 237 4.79 -14.66 1.93
C ILE A 237 5.36 -14.42 0.52
N GLY A 238 6.58 -13.87 0.42
CA GLY A 238 7.30 -13.68 -0.83
C GLY A 238 7.56 -14.97 -1.58
N ASP A 239 8.07 -15.98 -0.88
CA ASP A 239 8.27 -17.32 -1.45
C ASP A 239 6.95 -17.92 -1.97
N ALA A 240 5.91 -17.90 -1.12
CA ALA A 240 4.60 -18.41 -1.50
C ALA A 240 3.99 -17.64 -2.70
N HIS A 241 4.21 -16.32 -2.77
CA HIS A 241 3.81 -15.52 -3.92
C HIS A 241 4.63 -15.86 -5.19
N GLY A 242 5.92 -16.12 -5.04
CA GLY A 242 6.80 -16.60 -6.10
C GLY A 242 6.31 -17.91 -6.71
N LEU A 243 5.99 -18.90 -5.87
CA LEU A 243 5.43 -20.19 -6.31
C LEU A 243 4.07 -20.04 -7.00
N ASN A 244 3.20 -19.14 -6.51
CA ASN A 244 1.95 -18.80 -7.19
C ASN A 244 2.19 -18.17 -8.56
N THR A 245 3.18 -17.28 -8.66
CA THR A 245 3.58 -16.62 -9.90
C THR A 245 4.20 -17.63 -10.87
N LEU A 246 5.00 -18.59 -10.40
CA LEU A 246 5.52 -19.68 -11.22
C LEU A 246 4.38 -20.47 -11.88
N LYS A 247 3.32 -20.77 -11.12
CA LYS A 247 2.15 -21.51 -11.64
C LYS A 247 1.35 -20.74 -12.68
N HIS A 248 1.14 -19.43 -12.48
CA HIS A 248 0.21 -18.64 -13.29
C HIS A 248 0.90 -17.75 -14.34
N GLN A 249 2.15 -17.38 -14.12
CA GLN A 249 2.95 -16.46 -14.93
C GLN A 249 4.44 -16.87 -14.94
N PRO A 250 4.79 -18.10 -15.38
CA PRO A 250 6.14 -18.66 -15.28
C PRO A 250 7.21 -17.81 -15.97
N ALA A 251 6.86 -17.10 -17.04
CA ALA A 251 7.77 -16.21 -17.75
C ALA A 251 8.39 -15.13 -16.84
N LYS A 252 7.68 -14.68 -15.79
CA LYS A 252 8.24 -13.72 -14.83
C LYS A 252 9.31 -14.35 -13.94
N ILE A 253 9.03 -15.53 -13.41
CA ILE A 253 9.98 -16.25 -12.54
C ILE A 253 11.20 -16.65 -13.36
N ALA A 254 11.01 -17.18 -14.57
CA ALA A 254 12.12 -17.51 -15.47
C ALA A 254 13.02 -16.29 -15.74
N ALA A 255 12.45 -15.11 -15.96
CA ALA A 255 13.22 -13.88 -16.15
C ALA A 255 13.92 -13.39 -14.87
N ILE A 256 13.31 -13.55 -13.69
CA ILE A 256 13.90 -13.17 -12.39
C ILE A 256 15.06 -14.10 -12.02
N GLU A 257 14.89 -15.41 -12.19
CA GLU A 257 15.89 -16.45 -11.87
C GLU A 257 16.95 -16.63 -12.98
N GLY A 258 16.76 -16.01 -14.14
CA GLY A 258 17.68 -16.13 -15.27
C GLY A 258 17.62 -17.50 -15.97
N HIS A 259 16.47 -18.17 -15.90
CA HIS A 259 16.21 -19.45 -16.59
C HIS A 259 15.78 -19.19 -18.05
N TRP A 260 16.75 -19.22 -18.96
CA TRP A 260 16.54 -18.97 -20.41
C TRP A 260 16.20 -20.23 -21.22
N GLU A 261 16.49 -21.40 -20.65
CA GLU A 261 16.21 -22.70 -21.25
C GLU A 261 15.29 -23.48 -20.32
N ASN A 262 14.43 -24.34 -20.90
CA ASN A 262 13.52 -25.20 -20.13
C ASN A 262 13.76 -26.67 -20.54
N PRO A 263 14.83 -27.30 -20.01
CA PRO A 263 15.13 -28.70 -20.29
C PRO A 263 14.01 -29.60 -19.75
N PRO A 264 13.50 -30.57 -20.54
CA PRO A 264 12.48 -31.49 -20.07
C PRO A 264 12.94 -32.27 -18.82
N GLY A 265 12.23 -32.10 -17.70
CA GLY A 265 12.48 -32.84 -16.46
C GLY A 265 13.23 -32.09 -15.36
N GLU A 266 13.68 -30.86 -15.63
CA GLU A 266 14.22 -29.98 -14.59
C GLU A 266 13.12 -29.08 -14.02
N ALA A 267 13.20 -28.79 -12.72
CA ALA A 267 12.31 -27.82 -12.10
C ALA A 267 12.75 -26.42 -12.52
N THR A 268 11.90 -25.70 -13.25
CA THR A 268 12.04 -24.26 -13.49
C THR A 268 11.82 -23.44 -12.25
#